data_AF-A0A532ANK2-F1
#
_entry.id   AF-A0A532ANK2-F1
#
_cell.length_a   1.000
_cell.length_b   1.000
_cell.length_c   1.000
_cell.angle_alpha   90.00
_cell.angle_beta   90.00
_cell.angle_gamma   90.00
#
_symmetry.space_group_name_H-M   'P 1'
#
loop_
_entity.id
_entity.type
_entity.pdbx_description
1 polymer ?
#
loop_
_entity_poly.entity_id
_entity_poly.type
_entity_poly.pdbx_seq_one_letter_code
_entity_poly.pdbx_strand_id
1 'polypeptide(L)'
;IDKLDKFGPEGVRLLLGPGRWDGGKEGEGDFTKGVALTKSQADRVLLLSSPNESDAMQSLHMMWGAVAGSDRGTEGVQELDEIGSMIAAAGYDDGRVKIDPSVVRGLEYYTGPVYEAELLAEIPNEEGKIVRFGSVGGGGRYDGLVSRFRG
;
A
#
# COMPACT_ATOMS: atom_id res chain seq x y z
N ILE A 1 4.27 -4.35 -0.69
CA ILE A 1 4.36 -5.44 -1.71
C ILE A 1 5.08 -6.64 -1.09
N ASP A 2 4.45 -7.82 -1.04
CA ASP A 2 4.97 -9.07 -0.43
C ASP A 2 6.41 -9.44 -0.86
N LYS A 3 6.79 -9.13 -2.09
CA LYS A 3 8.11 -9.44 -2.65
C LYS A 3 9.18 -8.37 -2.41
N LEU A 4 8.80 -7.21 -1.87
CA LEU A 4 9.71 -6.08 -1.68
C LEU A 4 10.77 -6.39 -0.62
N ASP A 5 10.37 -7.05 0.47
CA ASP A 5 11.29 -7.44 1.54
C ASP A 5 12.29 -8.52 1.09
N LYS A 6 11.85 -9.41 0.18
CA LYS A 6 12.66 -10.52 -0.31
C LYS A 6 13.65 -10.11 -1.40
N PHE A 7 13.24 -9.24 -2.32
CA PHE A 7 14.03 -8.95 -3.53
C PHE A 7 14.48 -7.48 -3.65
N GLY A 8 14.03 -6.61 -2.74
CA GLY A 8 14.26 -5.18 -2.82
C GLY A 8 13.56 -4.50 -4.01
N PRO A 9 13.69 -3.17 -4.12
CA PRO A 9 13.01 -2.37 -5.16
C PRO A 9 13.37 -2.81 -6.59
N GLU A 10 14.64 -3.11 -6.85
CA GLU A 10 15.09 -3.50 -8.19
C GLU A 10 14.61 -4.90 -8.60
N GLY A 11 14.56 -5.84 -7.65
CA GLY A 11 14.00 -7.16 -7.92
C GLY A 11 12.49 -7.10 -8.20
N VAL A 12 11.75 -6.27 -7.46
CA VAL A 12 10.33 -6.01 -7.73
C VAL A 12 10.14 -5.31 -9.07
N ARG A 13 10.99 -4.34 -9.41
CA ARG A 13 10.98 -3.64 -10.71
C ARG A 13 11.08 -4.62 -11.88
N LEU A 14 11.96 -5.61 -11.80
CA LEU A 14 12.09 -6.64 -12.83
C LEU A 14 10.81 -7.48 -12.95
N LEU A 15 10.19 -7.85 -11.82
CA LEU A 15 8.92 -8.58 -11.79
C LEU A 15 7.73 -7.75 -12.28
N LEU A 16 7.75 -6.43 -12.10
CA LEU A 16 6.78 -5.53 -12.70
C LEU A 16 6.99 -5.41 -14.22
N GLY A 17 8.23 -5.47 -14.69
CA GLY A 17 8.58 -5.48 -16.11
C GLY A 17 8.61 -6.89 -16.72
N PRO A 18 9.71 -7.28 -17.40
CA PRO A 18 9.77 -8.53 -18.17
C PRO A 18 9.83 -9.81 -17.31
N GLY A 19 10.31 -9.72 -16.08
CA GLY A 19 10.59 -10.85 -15.19
C GLY A 19 12.05 -10.89 -14.73
N ARG A 20 12.37 -11.89 -13.91
CA ARG A 20 13.72 -12.11 -13.39
C ARG A 20 14.03 -13.60 -13.20
N TRP A 21 15.31 -13.91 -13.15
CA TRP A 21 15.82 -15.22 -12.73
C TRP A 21 15.97 -15.27 -11.21
N ASP A 22 15.56 -16.37 -10.60
CA ASP A 22 15.53 -16.48 -9.14
C ASP A 22 16.92 -16.47 -8.49
N GLY A 23 17.93 -17.02 -9.17
CA GLY A 23 19.33 -16.95 -8.76
C GLY A 23 19.96 -15.54 -8.85
N GLY A 24 19.22 -14.56 -9.37
CA GLY A 24 19.67 -13.17 -9.48
C GLY A 24 20.56 -12.88 -10.70
N LYS A 25 20.92 -13.91 -11.46
CA LYS A 25 21.64 -13.83 -12.73
C LYS A 25 20.91 -14.62 -13.81
N GLU A 26 21.10 -14.20 -15.05
CA GLU A 26 20.53 -14.90 -16.19
C GLU A 26 21.01 -16.35 -16.27
N GLY A 27 20.05 -17.28 -16.39
CA GLY A 27 20.31 -18.72 -16.44
C GLY A 27 20.49 -19.41 -15.08
N GLU A 28 20.48 -18.66 -13.97
CA GLU A 28 20.56 -19.24 -12.62
C GLU A 28 19.17 -19.36 -11.97
N GLY A 29 18.72 -20.59 -11.74
CA GLY A 29 17.40 -20.89 -11.18
C GLY A 29 16.27 -20.78 -12.20
N ASP A 30 15.03 -20.67 -11.72
CA ASP A 30 13.86 -20.55 -12.59
C ASP A 30 13.62 -19.10 -13.02
N PHE A 31 13.13 -18.91 -14.25
CA PHE A 31 12.70 -17.60 -14.72
C PHE A 31 11.25 -17.32 -14.30
N THR A 32 11.08 -16.32 -13.45
CA THR A 32 9.75 -15.79 -13.10
C THR A 32 9.37 -14.68 -14.07
N LYS A 33 8.37 -14.95 -14.92
CA LYS A 33 7.81 -13.95 -15.84
C LYS A 33 7.17 -12.78 -15.07
N GLY A 34 7.43 -11.56 -15.52
CA GLY A 34 6.82 -10.36 -14.96
C GLY A 34 5.47 -10.01 -15.59
N VAL A 35 4.92 -8.85 -15.21
CA VAL A 35 3.62 -8.35 -15.69
C VAL A 35 3.73 -7.36 -16.87
N ALA A 36 4.93 -7.21 -17.45
CA ALA A 36 5.21 -6.48 -18.68
C ALA A 36 4.85 -4.97 -18.63
N LEU A 37 4.94 -4.35 -17.46
CA LEU A 37 4.83 -2.90 -17.33
C LEU A 37 6.03 -2.20 -17.95
N THR A 38 5.79 -1.01 -18.50
CA THR A 38 6.86 -0.08 -18.88
C THR A 38 7.59 0.40 -17.63
N LYS A 39 8.82 0.91 -17.81
CA LYS A 39 9.62 1.47 -16.71
C LYS A 39 8.84 2.53 -15.92
N SER A 40 8.19 3.47 -16.61
CA SER A 40 7.40 4.53 -15.96
C SER A 40 6.20 4.00 -15.18
N GLN A 41 5.52 2.96 -15.66
CA GLN A 41 4.43 2.32 -14.93
C GLN A 41 4.95 1.59 -13.68
N ALA A 42 6.07 0.87 -13.79
CA ALA A 42 6.69 0.19 -12.66
C ALA A 42 7.17 1.20 -11.59
N ASP A 43 7.72 2.35 -12.01
CA ASP A 43 8.10 3.44 -11.11
C ASP A 43 6.91 3.95 -10.29
N ARG A 44 5.75 4.17 -10.94
CA ARG A 44 4.53 4.61 -10.25
C ARG A 44 4.03 3.59 -9.22
N VAL A 45 4.06 2.30 -9.56
CA VAL A 45 3.67 1.22 -8.63
C VAL A 45 4.61 1.18 -7.43
N LEU A 46 5.92 1.24 -7.66
CA LEU A 46 6.91 1.23 -6.59
C LEU A 46 6.81 2.44 -5.66
N LEU A 47 6.51 3.61 -6.24
CA LEU A 47 6.29 4.85 -5.50
C LEU A 47 5.12 4.72 -4.51
N LEU A 48 4.02 4.09 -4.94
CA LEU A 48 2.85 3.85 -4.08
C LEU A 48 3.02 2.67 -3.11
N SER A 49 3.99 1.78 -3.34
CA SER A 49 4.12 0.53 -2.60
C SER A 49 5.14 0.55 -1.48
N SER A 50 5.86 1.66 -1.34
CA SER A 50 6.85 1.87 -0.28
C SER A 50 6.18 2.57 0.89
N PRO A 51 6.41 2.14 2.14
CA PRO A 51 5.92 2.85 3.31
C PRO A 51 6.38 4.30 3.26
N ASN A 52 5.48 5.22 3.62
CA ASN A 52 5.82 6.62 3.66
C ASN A 52 5.92 7.11 5.11
N GLU A 53 7.11 7.52 5.53
CA GLU A 53 7.31 8.16 6.84
C GLU A 53 6.98 9.67 6.83
N SER A 54 6.55 10.22 5.70
CA SER A 54 6.19 11.62 5.61
C SER A 54 4.84 11.95 6.26
N ASP A 55 4.60 13.23 6.49
CA ASP A 55 3.28 13.72 6.87
C ASP A 55 2.23 13.49 5.75
N ALA A 56 0.95 13.68 6.10
CA ALA A 56 -0.16 13.44 5.20
C ALA A 56 -0.12 14.31 3.93
N MET A 57 0.34 15.57 4.01
CA MET A 57 0.40 16.44 2.83
C MET A 57 1.45 15.95 1.83
N GLN A 58 2.62 15.55 2.34
CA GLN A 58 3.68 14.99 1.51
C GLN A 58 3.25 13.66 0.86
N SER A 59 2.56 12.79 1.61
CA SER A 59 1.96 11.57 1.08
C SER A 59 0.99 11.87 -0.05
N LEU A 60 0.03 12.77 0.16
CA LEU A 60 -0.96 13.13 -0.84
C LEU A 60 -0.33 13.74 -2.09
N HIS A 61 0.64 14.64 -1.93
CA HIS A 61 1.36 15.24 -3.07
C HIS A 61 2.07 14.17 -3.93
N MET A 62 2.72 13.21 -3.28
CA MET A 62 3.36 12.08 -3.97
C MET A 62 2.33 11.22 -4.71
N MET A 63 1.20 10.90 -4.07
CA MET A 63 0.13 10.12 -4.70
C MET A 63 -0.46 10.81 -5.92
N TRP A 64 -0.69 12.12 -5.85
CA TRP A 64 -1.16 12.94 -6.99
C TRP A 64 -0.26 12.79 -8.22
N GLY A 65 1.06 12.82 -8.02
CA GLY A 65 2.03 12.58 -9.09
C GLY A 65 1.98 11.14 -9.64
N ALA A 66 1.84 10.15 -8.76
CA ALA A 66 1.80 8.73 -9.13
C ALA A 66 0.57 8.38 -10.00
N VAL A 67 -0.59 8.96 -9.67
CA VAL A 67 -1.86 8.67 -10.34
C VAL A 67 -2.17 9.58 -11.52
N ALA A 68 -1.30 10.53 -11.86
CA ALA A 68 -1.51 11.49 -12.94
C ALA A 68 -1.89 10.79 -14.26
N GLY A 69 -3.03 11.16 -14.84
CA GLY A 69 -3.60 10.55 -16.04
C GLY A 69 -4.48 9.32 -15.80
N SER A 70 -4.79 9.00 -14.54
CA SER A 70 -5.79 8.00 -14.15
C SER A 70 -6.95 8.68 -13.45
N ASP A 71 -8.14 8.68 -14.06
CA ASP A 71 -9.35 9.28 -13.46
C ASP A 71 -9.69 8.61 -12.13
N ARG A 72 -9.67 7.27 -12.11
CA ARG A 72 -9.94 6.48 -10.90
C ARG A 72 -8.89 6.69 -9.82
N GLY A 73 -7.63 6.85 -10.21
CA GLY A 73 -6.56 7.14 -9.25
C GLY A 73 -6.71 8.54 -8.66
N THR A 74 -7.07 9.52 -9.48
CA THR A 74 -7.37 10.90 -9.09
C THR A 74 -8.54 10.95 -8.09
N GLU A 75 -9.63 10.25 -8.38
CA GLU A 75 -10.78 10.11 -7.48
C GLU A 75 -10.34 9.54 -6.12
N GLY A 76 -9.56 8.46 -6.12
CA GLY A 76 -9.07 7.85 -4.88
C GLY A 76 -8.19 8.79 -4.04
N VAL A 77 -7.29 9.56 -4.66
CA VAL A 77 -6.46 10.53 -3.93
C VAL A 77 -7.30 11.69 -3.39
N GLN A 78 -8.32 12.12 -4.13
CA GLN A 78 -9.26 13.12 -3.64
C GLN A 78 -10.06 12.63 -2.43
N GLU A 79 -10.57 11.39 -2.44
CA GLU A 79 -11.25 10.80 -1.28
C GLU A 79 -10.31 10.76 -0.05
N LEU A 80 -9.03 10.43 -0.23
CA LEU A 80 -8.04 10.42 0.86
C LEU A 80 -7.74 11.83 1.40
N ASP A 81 -7.69 12.84 0.54
CA ASP A 81 -7.51 14.25 0.93
C ASP A 81 -8.69 14.78 1.77
N GLU A 82 -9.91 14.44 1.36
CA GLU A 82 -11.14 14.75 2.12
C GLU A 82 -11.12 14.08 3.50
N ILE A 83 -10.72 12.80 3.56
CA ILE A 83 -10.56 12.06 4.82
C ILE A 83 -9.48 12.70 5.71
N GLY A 84 -8.33 13.07 5.14
CA GLY A 84 -7.26 13.77 5.84
C GLY A 84 -7.72 15.08 6.47
N SER A 85 -8.51 15.86 5.71
CA SER A 85 -9.11 17.10 6.20
C SER A 85 -10.07 16.87 7.38
N MET A 86 -10.89 15.82 7.32
CA MET A 86 -11.80 15.46 8.41
C MET A 86 -11.04 14.98 9.66
N ILE A 87 -9.98 14.20 9.50
CA ILE A 87 -9.12 13.73 10.60
C ILE A 87 -8.49 14.93 11.33
N ALA A 88 -7.94 15.88 10.58
CA ALA A 88 -7.36 17.09 11.15
C ALA A 88 -8.42 17.95 11.86
N ALA A 89 -9.58 18.16 11.24
CA ALA A 89 -10.68 18.91 11.86
C ALA A 89 -11.21 18.26 13.15
N ALA A 90 -11.10 16.93 13.27
CA ALA A 90 -11.46 16.18 14.47
C ALA A 90 -10.35 16.17 15.55
N GLY A 91 -9.19 16.76 15.30
CA GLY A 91 -8.06 16.83 16.23
C GLY A 91 -7.24 15.53 16.32
N TYR A 92 -7.24 14.73 15.25
CA TYR A 92 -6.48 13.47 15.14
C TYR A 92 -5.26 13.59 14.22
N ASP A 93 -4.78 14.80 13.96
CA ASP A 93 -3.55 15.10 13.21
C ASP A 93 -2.27 14.95 14.06
N ASP A 94 -2.37 14.30 15.22
CA ASP A 94 -1.24 14.04 16.13
C ASP A 94 -0.33 12.87 15.70
N GLY A 95 -0.51 12.39 14.47
CA GLY A 95 0.28 11.31 13.87
C GLY A 95 -0.24 9.90 14.15
N ARG A 96 -1.35 9.74 14.90
CA ARG A 96 -1.97 8.42 15.12
C ARG A 96 -2.70 7.88 13.90
N VAL A 97 -3.11 8.74 12.97
CA VAL A 97 -3.69 8.37 11.68
C VAL A 97 -2.74 8.82 10.58
N LYS A 98 -2.35 7.89 9.71
CA LYS A 98 -1.44 8.14 8.59
C LYS A 98 -2.11 7.74 7.29
N ILE A 99 -1.95 8.58 6.27
CA ILE A 99 -2.31 8.23 4.89
C ILE A 99 -1.11 7.55 4.26
N ASP A 100 -1.19 6.22 4.13
CA ASP A 100 -0.11 5.37 3.62
C ASP A 100 -0.59 4.60 2.37
N PRO A 101 -0.01 4.84 1.18
CA PRO A 101 -0.44 4.19 -0.06
C PRO A 101 -0.02 2.72 -0.14
N SER A 102 0.90 2.28 0.73
CA SER A 102 1.36 0.89 0.76
C SER A 102 0.35 -0.06 1.40
N VAL A 103 -0.66 0.51 2.10
CA VAL A 103 -1.78 -0.24 2.68
C VAL A 103 -2.73 -0.70 1.56
N VAL A 104 -2.69 -2.00 1.28
CA VAL A 104 -3.53 -2.64 0.25
C VAL A 104 -4.27 -3.82 0.86
N ARG A 105 -5.60 -3.79 0.85
CA ARG A 105 -6.45 -4.87 1.38
C ARG A 105 -7.66 -5.15 0.50
N GLY A 106 -8.15 -6.38 0.60
CA GLY A 106 -9.49 -6.77 0.15
C GLY A 106 -9.83 -6.39 -1.29
N LEU A 107 -8.88 -6.58 -2.21
CA LEU A 107 -8.98 -6.17 -3.63
C LEU A 107 -10.23 -6.70 -4.34
N GLU A 108 -10.83 -7.77 -3.84
CA GLU A 108 -12.04 -8.37 -4.42
C GLU A 108 -13.36 -7.77 -3.93
N TYR A 109 -13.34 -6.97 -2.86
CA TYR A 109 -14.58 -6.51 -2.22
C TYR A 109 -14.57 -5.08 -1.68
N TYR A 110 -13.41 -4.48 -1.37
CA TYR A 110 -13.35 -3.05 -1.06
C TYR A 110 -13.39 -2.22 -2.35
N THR A 111 -14.16 -1.14 -2.33
CA THR A 111 -14.41 -0.27 -3.49
C THR A 111 -13.89 1.14 -3.30
N GLY A 112 -13.49 1.52 -2.09
CA GLY A 112 -12.92 2.83 -1.76
C GLY A 112 -11.81 2.72 -0.71
N PRO A 113 -11.71 3.65 0.26
CA PRO A 113 -10.62 3.67 1.23
C PRO A 113 -10.62 2.42 2.10
N VAL A 114 -9.41 1.98 2.44
CA VAL A 114 -9.12 0.90 3.39
C VAL A 114 -8.26 1.43 4.51
N TYR A 115 -8.29 0.77 5.66
CA TYR A 115 -7.47 1.15 6.81
C TYR A 115 -7.01 -0.06 7.59
N GLU A 116 -5.88 0.12 8.27
CA GLU A 116 -5.29 -0.83 9.21
C GLU A 116 -4.99 -0.11 10.52
N ALA A 117 -5.16 -0.83 11.62
CA ALA A 117 -4.74 -0.40 12.95
C ALA A 117 -3.60 -1.29 13.39
N GLU A 118 -2.47 -0.69 13.73
CA GLU A 118 -1.29 -1.39 14.25
C GLU A 118 -1.04 -1.01 15.70
N LEU A 119 -0.57 -1.97 16.49
CA LEU A 119 -0.18 -1.71 17.87
C LEU A 119 1.29 -1.31 17.91
N LEU A 120 1.55 -0.02 18.12
CA LEU A 120 2.91 0.53 18.18
C LEU A 120 3.60 0.32 19.54
N ALA A 121 2.89 -0.19 20.54
CA ALA A 121 3.45 -0.43 21.86
C ALA A 121 4.48 -1.56 21.82
N GLU A 122 5.67 -1.30 22.36
CA GLU A 122 6.70 -2.32 22.58
C GLU A 122 6.36 -3.14 23.81
N ILE A 123 5.81 -4.33 23.60
CA ILE A 123 5.41 -5.22 24.69
C ILE A 123 6.45 -6.35 24.77
N PRO A 124 7.22 -6.45 25.88
CA PRO A 124 8.12 -7.57 26.08
C PRO A 124 7.33 -8.85 26.36
N ASN A 125 7.77 -9.98 25.80
CA ASN A 125 7.30 -11.29 26.22
C ASN A 125 7.93 -11.70 27.57
N GLU A 126 7.60 -12.91 28.05
CA GLU A 126 8.14 -13.48 29.30
C GLU A 126 9.67 -13.60 29.33
N GLU A 127 10.31 -13.57 28.16
CA GLU A 127 11.77 -13.63 27.98
C GLU A 127 12.41 -12.24 27.82
N GLY A 128 11.62 -11.16 27.94
CA GLY A 128 12.10 -9.78 27.77
C GLY A 128 12.31 -9.33 26.32
N LYS A 129 11.89 -10.14 25.34
CA LYS A 129 11.99 -9.79 23.91
C LYS A 129 10.80 -8.95 23.48
N ILE A 130 11.06 -7.80 22.85
CA ILE A 130 10.02 -6.95 22.29
C ILE A 130 9.27 -7.70 21.18
N VAL A 131 7.98 -7.87 21.37
CA VAL A 131 7.07 -8.45 20.37
C VAL A 131 6.46 -7.31 19.56
N ARG A 132 6.67 -7.34 18.24
CA ARG A 132 5.90 -6.51 17.32
C ARG A 132 4.64 -7.25 16.93
N PHE A 133 3.50 -6.72 17.35
CA PHE A 133 2.21 -7.16 16.84
C PHE A 133 2.02 -6.55 15.46
N GLY A 134 1.63 -7.36 14.49
CA GLY A 134 1.18 -6.84 13.19
C GLY A 134 -0.14 -6.09 13.34
N SER A 135 -0.81 -5.83 12.20
CA SER A 135 -2.16 -5.26 12.16
C SER A 135 -3.11 -5.97 13.14
N VAL A 136 -3.69 -5.22 14.08
CA VAL A 136 -4.64 -5.69 15.11
C VAL A 136 -6.09 -5.42 14.74
N GLY A 137 -6.33 -4.68 13.66
CA GLY A 137 -7.64 -4.40 13.12
C GLY A 137 -7.55 -3.82 11.72
N GLY A 138 -8.64 -3.94 10.96
CA GLY A 138 -8.70 -3.36 9.63
C GLY A 138 -10.13 -3.25 9.13
N GLY A 139 -10.29 -2.52 8.04
CA GLY A 139 -11.58 -2.31 7.41
C GLY A 139 -11.45 -1.51 6.12
N GLY A 140 -12.60 -1.13 5.59
CA GLY A 140 -12.66 -0.33 4.37
C GLY A 140 -14.08 -0.21 3.84
N ARG A 141 -14.24 0.64 2.83
CA ARG A 141 -15.51 0.86 2.14
C ARG A 141 -15.78 -0.24 1.12
N TYR A 142 -16.99 -0.80 1.11
CA TYR A 142 -17.44 -1.82 0.17
C TYR A 142 -18.88 -1.56 -0.28
N ASP A 143 -19.06 -1.07 -1.50
CA ASP A 143 -20.39 -0.65 -1.96
C ASP A 143 -21.24 -1.82 -2.49
N GLY A 144 -20.61 -2.91 -2.93
CA GLY A 144 -21.26 -4.03 -3.64
C GLY A 144 -21.65 -5.25 -2.80
N LEU A 145 -21.37 -5.27 -1.49
CA LEU A 145 -21.61 -6.46 -0.68
C LEU A 145 -23.10 -6.68 -0.39
N VAL A 146 -23.84 -5.61 -0.10
CA VAL A 146 -25.27 -5.68 0.22
C VAL A 146 -26.10 -6.06 -1.00
N SER A 147 -25.68 -5.68 -2.22
CA SER A 147 -26.37 -6.05 -3.46
C SER A 147 -26.34 -7.56 -3.74
N ARG A 148 -25.37 -8.31 -3.21
CA ARG A 148 -25.31 -9.79 -3.37
C ARG A 148 -26.43 -10.53 -2.64
N PHE A 149 -27.13 -9.86 -1.73
CA PHE A 149 -28.26 -10.42 -0.98
C PHE A 149 -29.62 -9.96 -1.48
N ARG A 150 -29.65 -9.15 -2.56
CA ARG A 150 -30.87 -8.71 -3.24
C ARG A 150 -30.96 -9.54 -4.52
N GLY A 151 -31.63 -10.70 -4.44
CA GLY A 151 -31.75 -11.67 -5.52
C GLY A 151 -32.31 -11.11 -6.82
#